data_AF-H2ZV50-F1
#
_entry.id   AF-H2ZV50-F1
#
_cell.length_a   1.000
_cell.length_b   1.000
_cell.length_c   1.000
_cell.angle_alpha   90.00
_cell.angle_beta   90.00
_cell.angle_gamma   90.00
#
_symmetry.space_group_name_H-M   'P 1'
#
loop_
_entity.id
_entity.type
_entity.pdbx_description
1 polymer ?
#
loop_
_entity_poly.entity_id
_entity_poly.type
_entity_poly.pdbx_seq_one_letter_code
_entity_poly.pdbx_strand_id
1 'polypeptide(L)'
;MTNVMFLLHSDITYSILLEAVTALIILLSYQLFHKEILRESAIYKHMMHGRCLPYTSRLVKTLLYNFIRQEKSPPPGTQVFQQQSGGGLLYGIASGVATGLWTVFTLGGVGSKAAPQQELHSPLANQSLLLLLVLANLSDAPDAPNPYKQAIMSFRNTQDSTVLDSPSPHSFQINFNSLFTTLCEQQNSDQATLLLYMLLHQNCNVRTYVLARTDIENLVLPILEILYRVEERNSHHVYMALIILLILTEDDAFNRSVHEVILKNITWYTERALTEISLGSLLILVVIRTIQYNMTRTRDKYLHTNCLAALANMSAQFRSLHQYAAQRIISLFALLSKKHNKVLEQATQSLRGPLGSENSQLPDYAQDLNVIEEVIRMMLEIINSCLTNSLHHNHNLVYALLYKRDLFEQFRTHPSFQDIMQNLDLVISFFSSRLEQAGAELSVERVLEVIKQGAVTLPKDRLKVSVALDMQK
;
A
#
# COMPACT_ATOMS: atom_id res chain seq x y z
N MET A 1 -6.41 14.23 42.28
CA MET A 1 -5.27 14.21 41.33
C MET A 1 -5.76 14.70 39.96
N THR A 2 -6.18 15.96 39.89
CA THR A 2 -7.13 16.41 38.85
C THR A 2 -6.66 17.66 38.10
N ASN A 3 -5.42 18.11 38.23
CA ASN A 3 -4.93 19.30 37.52
C ASN A 3 -3.42 19.20 37.22
N VAL A 4 -3.04 18.35 36.26
CA VAL A 4 -1.65 18.34 35.71
C VAL A 4 -1.65 18.47 34.17
N MET A 5 -2.80 18.54 33.50
CA MET A 5 -2.85 18.47 32.03
C MET A 5 -3.11 19.81 31.32
N PHE A 6 -2.76 20.93 31.96
CA PHE A 6 -2.80 22.28 31.36
C PHE A 6 -1.62 23.15 31.85
N LEU A 7 -0.43 22.57 31.91
CA LEU A 7 0.80 23.35 32.11
C LEU A 7 1.53 23.46 30.77
N LEU A 8 1.88 24.71 30.43
CA LEU A 8 2.79 25.09 29.35
C LEU A 8 3.92 24.07 29.22
N HIS A 9 4.18 23.62 27.98
CA HIS A 9 5.26 22.70 27.63
C HIS A 9 6.60 23.27 28.12
N SER A 10 7.02 22.81 29.29
CA SER A 10 8.38 22.96 29.79
C SER A 10 9.18 21.77 29.32
N ASP A 11 10.44 21.98 28.94
CA ASP A 11 11.36 20.95 28.46
C ASP A 11 11.46 19.74 29.40
N ILE A 12 11.21 19.95 30.69
CA ILE A 12 11.13 18.90 31.72
C ILE A 12 9.98 17.91 31.42
N THR A 13 8.81 18.41 31.05
CA THR A 13 7.63 17.58 30.75
C THR A 13 7.88 16.71 29.53
N TYR A 14 8.55 17.24 28.50
CA TYR A 14 8.93 16.46 27.32
C TYR A 14 9.84 15.28 27.69
N SER A 15 10.90 15.52 28.46
CA SER A 15 11.85 14.47 28.86
C SER A 15 11.19 13.41 29.76
N ILE A 16 10.34 13.82 30.70
CA ILE A 16 9.60 12.88 31.56
C ILE A 16 8.63 12.02 30.74
N LEU A 17 7.91 12.62 29.79
CA LEU A 17 6.99 11.88 28.92
C LEU A 17 7.73 10.89 28.03
N LEU A 18 8.87 11.30 27.47
CA LEU A 18 9.71 10.43 26.66
C LEU A 18 10.20 9.23 27.47
N GLU A 19 10.76 9.46 28.65
CA GLU A 19 11.23 8.40 29.54
C GLU A 19 10.09 7.48 29.98
N ALA A 20 8.92 8.02 30.31
CA ALA A 20 7.75 7.23 30.72
C ALA A 20 7.25 6.32 29.59
N VAL A 21 7.16 6.84 28.35
CA VAL A 21 6.77 6.05 27.18
C VAL A 21 7.81 4.96 26.90
N THR A 22 9.09 5.31 26.94
CA THR A 22 10.19 4.35 26.72
C THR A 22 10.21 3.26 27.78
N ALA A 23 10.03 3.60 29.06
CA ALA A 23 9.96 2.63 30.15
C ALA A 23 8.79 1.66 29.97
N LEU A 24 7.62 2.14 29.53
CA LEU A 24 6.47 1.27 29.22
C LEU A 24 6.76 0.31 28.07
N ILE A 25 7.44 0.78 27.01
CA ILE A 25 7.85 -0.09 25.90
C ILE A 25 8.80 -1.18 26.40
N ILE A 26 9.80 -0.82 27.23
CA ILE A 26 10.75 -1.78 27.81
C ILE A 26 10.01 -2.80 28.68
N LEU A 27 9.07 -2.36 29.53
CA LEU A 27 8.26 -3.26 30.34
C LEU A 27 7.43 -4.23 29.48
N LEU A 28 6.82 -3.75 28.40
CA LEU A 28 6.04 -4.57 27.48
C LEU A 28 6.91 -5.49 26.61
N SER A 29 8.18 -5.15 26.37
CA SER A 29 9.11 -5.98 25.60
C SER A 29 9.44 -7.31 26.28
N TYR A 30 9.14 -7.47 27.57
CA TYR A 30 9.27 -8.73 28.32
C TYR A 30 8.59 -9.91 27.61
N GLN A 31 7.49 -9.65 26.88
CA GLN A 31 6.78 -10.68 26.12
C GLN A 31 7.63 -11.31 24.99
N LEU A 32 8.61 -10.58 24.44
CA LEU A 32 9.45 -11.06 23.33
C LEU A 32 10.39 -12.20 23.73
N PHE A 33 10.66 -12.34 25.02
CA PHE A 33 11.55 -13.37 25.56
C PHE A 33 10.83 -14.68 25.90
N HIS A 34 9.51 -14.75 25.65
CA HIS A 34 8.68 -15.90 25.96
C HIS A 34 8.03 -16.45 24.69
N LYS A 35 7.96 -17.78 24.58
CA LYS A 35 7.34 -18.46 23.43
C LYS A 35 5.81 -18.48 23.50
N GLU A 36 5.25 -18.30 24.69
CA GLU A 36 3.81 -18.32 24.95
C GLU A 36 3.27 -16.92 25.23
N ILE A 37 1.98 -16.71 24.96
CA ILE A 37 1.30 -15.45 25.24
C ILE A 37 1.15 -15.29 26.76
N LEU A 38 1.82 -14.30 27.33
CA LEU A 38 1.89 -14.06 28.78
C LEU A 38 0.64 -13.36 29.36
N ARG A 39 -0.54 -13.95 29.17
CA ARG A 39 -1.83 -13.40 29.67
C ARG A 39 -1.89 -13.32 31.20
N GLU A 40 -1.19 -14.21 31.88
CA GLU A 40 -1.15 -14.25 33.35
C GLU A 40 -0.16 -13.26 33.97
N SER A 41 0.69 -12.62 33.16
CA SER A 41 1.69 -11.68 33.67
C SER A 41 1.03 -10.49 34.37
N ALA A 42 1.67 -10.01 35.45
CA ALA A 42 1.18 -8.84 36.17
C ALA A 42 1.05 -7.63 35.23
N ILE A 43 2.00 -7.44 34.31
CA ILE A 43 2.01 -6.33 33.35
C ILE A 43 0.78 -6.42 32.43
N TYR A 44 0.52 -7.57 31.81
CA TYR A 44 -0.65 -7.76 30.96
C TYR A 44 -1.95 -7.54 31.74
N LYS A 45 -2.08 -8.12 32.94
CA LYS A 45 -3.27 -7.94 33.80
C LYS A 45 -3.51 -6.48 34.16
N HIS A 46 -2.47 -5.70 34.47
CA HIS A 46 -2.65 -4.27 34.79
C HIS A 46 -3.01 -3.44 33.56
N MET A 47 -2.48 -3.77 32.37
CA MET A 47 -2.74 -3.01 31.14
C MET A 47 -4.08 -3.36 30.50
N MET A 48 -4.48 -4.63 30.55
CA MET A 48 -5.67 -5.15 29.86
C MET A 48 -6.88 -5.33 30.80
N HIS A 49 -6.67 -5.38 32.12
CA HIS A 49 -7.73 -5.55 33.11
C HIS A 49 -7.56 -4.59 34.30
N GLY A 50 -8.61 -4.44 35.10
CA GLY A 50 -8.53 -3.73 36.39
C GLY A 50 -8.50 -2.19 36.28
N ARG A 51 -7.67 -1.56 37.13
CA ARG A 51 -7.77 -0.12 37.43
C ARG A 51 -7.30 0.82 36.31
N CYS A 52 -6.58 0.31 35.31
CA CYS A 52 -6.07 1.12 34.19
C CYS A 52 -7.08 1.26 33.04
N LEU A 53 -8.09 0.38 32.96
CA LEU A 53 -9.11 0.39 31.90
C LEU A 53 -9.79 1.76 31.68
N PRO A 54 -10.19 2.52 32.73
CA PRO A 54 -10.79 3.83 32.53
C PRO A 54 -9.88 4.86 31.86
N TYR A 55 -8.56 4.62 31.84
CA TYR A 55 -7.57 5.53 31.25
C TYR A 55 -7.18 5.15 29.82
N THR A 56 -7.62 4.00 29.30
CA THR A 56 -7.23 3.49 27.98
C THR A 56 -7.48 4.52 26.87
N SER A 57 -8.69 5.06 26.77
CA SER A 57 -9.06 6.05 25.76
C SER A 57 -8.21 7.31 25.84
N ARG A 58 -7.90 7.75 27.07
CA ARG A 58 -7.04 8.92 27.31
C ARG A 58 -5.59 8.64 26.91
N LEU A 59 -5.08 7.44 27.19
CA LEU A 59 -3.72 7.04 26.79
C LEU A 59 -3.61 6.98 25.27
N VAL A 60 -4.51 6.25 24.60
CA VAL A 60 -4.54 6.16 23.12
C VAL A 60 -4.63 7.55 22.50
N LYS A 61 -5.55 8.40 22.99
CA LYS A 61 -5.68 9.79 22.57
C LYS A 61 -4.35 10.53 22.72
N THR A 62 -3.70 10.45 23.87
CA THR A 62 -2.43 11.16 24.16
C THR A 62 -1.30 10.69 23.25
N LEU A 63 -1.15 9.37 23.03
CA LEU A 63 -0.13 8.81 22.14
C LEU A 63 -0.35 9.26 20.69
N LEU A 64 -1.60 9.28 20.22
CA LEU A 64 -1.95 9.83 18.90
C LEU A 64 -1.69 11.34 18.81
N TYR A 65 -1.98 12.12 19.85
CA TYR A 65 -1.64 13.55 19.87
C TYR A 65 -0.12 13.78 19.79
N ASN A 66 0.68 12.99 20.51
CA ASN A 66 2.14 13.09 20.41
C ASN A 66 2.63 12.76 18.99
N PHE A 67 2.06 11.72 18.37
CA PHE A 67 2.33 11.39 16.98
C PHE A 67 1.95 12.55 16.05
N ILE A 68 0.75 13.12 16.19
CA ILE A 68 0.27 14.22 15.34
C ILE A 68 1.13 15.48 15.48
N ARG A 69 1.54 15.83 16.70
CA ARG A 69 2.24 17.10 16.96
C ARG A 69 3.68 17.11 16.48
N GLN A 70 4.30 15.94 16.30
CA GLN A 70 5.68 15.80 15.82
C GLN A 70 6.66 16.76 16.52
N GLU A 71 6.52 16.94 17.85
CA GLU A 71 7.34 17.90 18.58
C GLU A 71 8.82 17.53 18.54
N LYS A 72 9.66 18.51 18.19
CA LYS A 72 11.11 18.35 18.20
C LYS A 72 11.63 18.31 19.63
N SER A 73 12.74 17.60 19.82
CA SER A 73 13.43 17.61 21.12
C SER A 73 13.83 19.04 21.51
N PRO A 74 13.66 19.43 22.78
CA PRO A 74 14.23 20.67 23.30
C PRO A 74 15.74 20.76 23.02
N PRO A 75 16.27 21.97 22.74
CA PRO A 75 17.69 22.15 22.42
C PRO A 75 18.60 21.73 23.60
N PRO A 76 19.79 21.17 23.31
CA PRO A 76 20.76 20.79 24.33
C PRO A 76 21.33 22.06 24.99
N GLY A 77 20.70 22.49 26.07
CA GLY A 77 21.03 23.70 26.83
C GLY A 77 19.92 24.16 27.76
N THR A 78 18.68 23.72 27.51
CA THR A 78 17.52 23.95 28.40
C THR A 78 17.04 22.68 29.11
N GLN A 79 17.72 21.55 28.89
CA GLN A 79 17.56 20.37 29.75
C GLN A 79 18.05 20.73 31.16
N VAL A 80 17.13 20.81 32.11
CA VAL A 80 17.39 21.15 33.53
C VAL A 80 18.44 20.23 34.17
N PHE A 81 18.71 19.07 33.57
CA PHE A 81 19.78 18.15 33.97
C PHE A 81 21.08 18.35 33.20
N GLN A 82 21.53 19.60 33.03
CA GLN A 82 22.86 19.86 32.49
C GLN A 82 23.93 19.65 33.57
N GLN A 83 24.89 18.79 33.21
CA GLN A 83 26.16 18.46 33.88
C GLN A 83 26.65 19.48 34.93
N GLN A 84 26.54 19.11 36.20
CA GLN A 84 27.62 19.44 37.14
C GLN A 84 28.57 18.25 37.17
N SER A 85 29.81 18.49 36.75
CA SER A 85 30.95 17.58 36.95
C SER A 85 31.11 17.28 38.44
N GLY A 86 30.43 16.27 38.95
CA GLY A 86 30.49 15.94 40.36
C GLY A 86 29.57 14.80 40.77
N GLY A 87 30.07 13.57 40.61
CA GLY A 87 29.75 12.42 41.46
C GLY A 87 28.28 12.11 41.75
N GLY A 88 27.65 11.32 40.89
CA GLY A 88 26.37 10.68 41.19
C GLY A 88 26.19 9.39 40.38
N LEU A 89 26.41 8.24 41.03
CA LEU A 89 26.37 6.88 40.46
C LEU A 89 25.03 6.51 39.78
N LEU A 90 23.98 7.29 39.98
CA LEU A 90 22.64 7.06 39.42
C LEU A 90 22.41 7.72 38.04
N TYR A 91 23.26 8.67 37.62
CA TYR A 91 23.10 9.39 36.35
C TYR A 91 23.87 8.77 35.17
N GLY A 92 24.82 7.87 35.45
CA GLY A 92 25.58 7.14 34.43
C GLY A 92 24.75 6.11 33.66
N ILE A 93 23.57 5.73 34.17
CA ILE A 93 22.71 4.74 33.53
C ILE A 93 21.83 5.43 32.47
N ALA A 94 21.21 6.58 32.78
CA ALA A 94 20.34 7.31 31.84
C ALA A 94 21.07 7.80 30.57
N SER A 95 22.33 8.23 30.69
CA SER A 95 23.16 8.58 29.53
C SER A 95 23.61 7.37 28.71
N GLY A 96 23.77 6.20 29.34
CA GLY A 96 24.20 4.97 28.70
C GLY A 96 23.09 4.24 27.95
N VAL A 97 21.83 4.33 28.40
CA VAL A 97 20.69 3.72 27.68
C VAL A 97 20.31 4.53 26.43
N ALA A 98 20.40 5.86 26.46
CA ALA A 98 20.06 6.68 25.29
C ALA A 98 21.04 6.46 24.11
N THR A 99 22.33 6.25 24.37
CA THR A 99 23.33 5.91 23.34
C THR A 99 23.42 4.42 23.04
N GLY A 100 23.21 3.55 24.05
CA GLY A 100 23.18 2.10 23.89
C GLY A 100 22.00 1.62 23.03
N LEU A 101 20.82 2.20 23.19
CA LEU A 101 19.64 1.85 22.37
C LEU A 101 19.78 2.31 20.92
N TRP A 102 20.46 3.42 20.66
CA TRP A 102 20.77 3.85 19.28
C TRP A 102 21.73 2.90 18.56
N THR A 103 22.62 2.24 19.30
CA THR A 103 23.56 1.25 18.76
C THR A 103 22.89 -0.12 18.58
N VAL A 104 21.96 -0.50 19.45
CA VAL A 104 21.23 -1.79 19.36
C VAL A 104 20.15 -1.77 18.26
N PHE A 105 19.50 -0.63 17.98
CA PHE A 105 18.58 -0.52 16.84
C PHE A 105 19.26 -0.57 15.46
N THR A 106 20.60 -0.50 15.40
CA THR A 106 21.38 -0.63 14.16
C THR A 106 22.15 -1.96 14.06
N LEU A 107 22.06 -2.84 15.06
CA LEU A 107 22.82 -4.10 15.12
C LEU A 107 21.98 -5.38 14.92
N GLY A 108 20.81 -5.27 14.29
CA GLY A 108 19.97 -6.42 13.93
C GLY A 108 20.27 -7.05 12.56
N GLY A 109 21.20 -6.49 11.78
CA GLY A 109 21.52 -6.95 10.43
C GLY A 109 23.02 -6.96 10.18
N VAL A 110 23.66 -8.12 10.36
CA VAL A 110 25.04 -8.35 9.91
C VAL A 110 25.04 -8.21 8.38
N GLY A 111 25.45 -7.05 7.87
CA GLY A 111 25.76 -6.85 6.45
C GLY A 111 25.13 -5.65 5.72
N SER A 112 24.30 -4.81 6.35
CA SER A 112 23.76 -3.63 5.64
C SER A 112 24.64 -2.39 5.86
N LYS A 113 25.08 -1.80 4.74
CA LYS A 113 25.76 -0.49 4.71
C LYS A 113 24.95 0.53 5.51
N ALA A 114 25.63 1.36 6.31
CA ALA A 114 25.02 2.44 7.07
C ALA A 114 24.13 3.29 6.14
N ALA A 115 22.81 3.21 6.35
CA ALA A 115 21.88 4.14 5.72
C ALA A 115 22.19 5.56 6.22
N PRO A 116 22.09 6.60 5.37
CA PRO A 116 22.27 7.97 5.81
C PRO A 116 21.29 8.24 6.96
N GLN A 117 21.82 8.77 8.07
CA GLN A 117 21.12 9.05 9.31
C GLN A 117 19.76 9.72 9.03
N GLN A 118 18.66 8.97 9.16
CA GLN A 118 17.37 9.56 9.42
C GLN A 118 17.45 10.11 10.85
N GLU A 119 17.80 11.39 10.99
CA GLU A 119 17.59 12.12 12.22
C GLU A 119 16.12 11.92 12.64
N LEU A 120 15.89 11.20 13.73
CA LEU A 120 14.56 11.11 14.34
C LEU A 120 14.19 12.52 14.80
N HIS A 121 13.57 13.32 13.93
CA HIS A 121 13.28 14.73 14.19
C HIS A 121 12.36 14.92 15.43
N SER A 122 11.64 13.87 15.86
CA SER A 122 10.66 13.91 16.96
C SER A 122 10.61 12.58 17.75
N PRO A 123 11.53 12.31 18.69
CA PRO A 123 11.63 11.00 19.35
C PRO A 123 10.41 10.65 20.20
N LEU A 124 9.77 11.63 20.85
CA LEU A 124 8.53 11.38 21.62
C LEU A 124 7.39 10.90 20.72
N ALA A 125 7.25 11.48 19.51
CA ALA A 125 6.24 11.07 18.54
C ALA A 125 6.45 9.61 18.10
N ASN A 126 7.70 9.26 17.78
CA ASN A 126 8.06 7.92 17.32
C ASN A 126 7.89 6.86 18.40
N GLN A 127 8.32 7.13 19.64
CA GLN A 127 8.12 6.23 20.76
C GLN A 127 6.63 6.11 21.12
N SER A 128 5.88 7.20 21.05
CA SER A 128 4.43 7.18 21.32
C SER A 128 3.68 6.32 20.30
N LEU A 129 4.05 6.42 19.02
CA LEU A 129 3.53 5.58 17.95
C LEU A 129 3.89 4.10 18.17
N LEU A 130 5.15 3.81 18.51
CA LEU A 130 5.58 2.44 18.78
C LEU A 130 4.80 1.83 19.96
N LEU A 131 4.69 2.56 21.07
CA LEU A 131 3.92 2.12 22.24
C LEU A 131 2.45 1.89 21.87
N LEU A 132 1.85 2.79 21.09
CA LEU A 132 0.47 2.64 20.63
C LEU A 132 0.28 1.34 19.84
N LEU A 133 1.19 1.06 18.90
CA LEU A 133 1.14 -0.16 18.08
C LEU A 133 1.34 -1.41 18.92
N VAL A 134 2.25 -1.40 19.90
CA VAL A 134 2.43 -2.53 20.85
C VAL A 134 1.15 -2.78 21.64
N LEU A 135 0.56 -1.73 22.22
CA LEU A 135 -0.66 -1.83 23.00
C LEU A 135 -1.85 -2.34 22.17
N ALA A 136 -1.99 -1.86 20.93
CA ALA A 136 -3.06 -2.25 20.03
C ALA A 136 -2.96 -3.70 19.53
N ASN A 137 -1.76 -4.26 19.53
CA ASN A 137 -1.49 -5.64 19.11
C ASN A 137 -1.30 -6.62 20.29
N LEU A 138 -1.53 -6.18 21.53
CA LEU A 138 -1.67 -7.11 22.65
C LEU A 138 -2.81 -8.10 22.36
N SER A 139 -2.58 -9.38 22.65
CA SER A 139 -3.56 -10.43 22.39
C SER A 139 -4.86 -10.19 23.14
N ASP A 140 -5.99 -10.45 22.47
CA ASP A 140 -7.31 -10.42 23.09
C ASP A 140 -7.40 -11.45 24.24
N ALA A 141 -8.17 -11.12 25.27
CA ALA A 141 -8.53 -12.07 26.32
C ALA A 141 -9.70 -12.95 25.84
N PRO A 142 -9.87 -14.18 26.38
CA PRO A 142 -10.93 -15.09 25.95
C PRO A 142 -12.34 -14.47 26.01
N ASP A 143 -12.59 -13.66 27.05
CA ASP A 143 -13.90 -13.07 27.35
C ASP A 143 -13.95 -11.55 27.11
N ALA A 144 -12.84 -10.93 26.69
CA ALA A 144 -12.75 -9.48 26.51
C ALA A 144 -11.79 -9.09 25.36
N PRO A 145 -12.25 -8.30 24.38
CA PRO A 145 -11.39 -7.77 23.32
C PRO A 145 -10.40 -6.73 23.87
N ASN A 146 -9.29 -6.51 23.14
CA ASN A 146 -8.26 -5.54 23.51
C ASN A 146 -8.84 -4.10 23.57
N PRO A 147 -8.84 -3.44 24.75
CA PRO A 147 -9.45 -2.12 24.92
C PRO A 147 -8.71 -1.01 24.16
N TYR A 148 -7.38 -1.14 23.95
CA TYR A 148 -6.60 -0.19 23.14
C TYR A 148 -6.96 -0.30 21.66
N LYS A 149 -7.11 -1.52 21.16
CA LYS A 149 -7.58 -1.79 19.80
C LYS A 149 -9.00 -1.25 19.61
N GLN A 150 -9.92 -1.50 20.55
CA GLN A 150 -11.27 -0.94 20.51
C GLN A 150 -11.28 0.60 20.49
N ALA A 151 -10.41 1.24 21.26
CA ALA A 151 -10.26 2.69 21.25
C ALA A 151 -9.78 3.22 19.88
N ILE A 152 -8.84 2.53 19.21
CA ILE A 152 -8.40 2.86 17.85
C ILE A 152 -9.52 2.68 16.82
N MET A 153 -10.36 1.64 16.97
CA MET A 153 -11.47 1.34 16.06
C MET A 153 -12.62 2.36 16.13
N SER A 154 -12.77 3.07 17.26
CA SER A 154 -14.01 3.80 17.58
C SER A 154 -13.88 5.31 17.70
N PHE A 155 -12.67 5.88 17.68
CA PHE A 155 -12.50 7.34 17.77
C PHE A 155 -13.06 8.05 16.53
N ARG A 156 -13.51 9.29 16.73
CA ARG A 156 -14.22 10.11 15.74
C ARG A 156 -13.52 11.43 15.47
N ASN A 157 -13.97 12.12 14.44
CA ASN A 157 -13.47 13.46 14.11
C ASN A 157 -13.95 14.46 15.18
N THR A 158 -13.14 15.47 15.50
CA THR A 158 -13.55 16.59 16.37
C THR A 158 -14.69 17.42 15.79
N GLN A 159 -14.90 17.37 14.48
CA GLN A 159 -16.01 18.04 13.81
C GLN A 159 -17.31 17.21 13.81
N ASP A 160 -17.24 15.94 14.22
CA ASP A 160 -18.41 15.08 14.30
C ASP A 160 -19.23 15.44 15.56
N SER A 161 -20.38 16.09 15.33
CA SER A 161 -21.30 16.53 16.37
C SER A 161 -22.40 15.50 16.68
N THR A 162 -22.30 14.28 16.14
CA THR A 162 -23.28 13.22 16.40
C THR A 162 -23.31 12.87 17.89
N VAL A 163 -24.46 13.14 18.53
CA VAL A 163 -24.71 12.74 19.91
C VAL A 163 -24.97 11.23 19.91
N LEU A 164 -24.14 10.49 20.64
CA LEU A 164 -24.34 9.05 20.83
C LEU A 164 -25.32 8.82 21.97
N ASP A 165 -26.38 8.05 21.73
CA ASP A 165 -27.38 7.66 22.74
C ASP A 165 -26.77 6.85 23.89
N SER A 166 -25.61 6.22 23.66
CA SER A 166 -24.76 5.63 24.70
C SER A 166 -23.27 5.85 24.35
N PRO A 167 -22.51 6.66 25.11
CA PRO A 167 -21.08 6.83 24.86
C PRO A 167 -20.36 5.53 25.20
N SER A 168 -19.72 4.91 24.21
CA SER A 168 -18.85 3.77 24.47
C SER A 168 -17.69 4.21 25.39
N PRO A 169 -17.25 3.38 26.34
CA PRO A 169 -16.15 3.73 27.24
C PRO A 169 -14.83 4.01 26.50
N HIS A 170 -14.76 3.58 25.23
CA HIS A 170 -13.60 3.70 24.35
C HIS A 170 -13.67 4.87 23.36
N SER A 171 -14.75 5.68 23.38
CA SER A 171 -14.91 6.79 22.43
C SER A 171 -14.17 8.06 22.86
N PHE A 172 -13.47 8.67 21.90
CA PHE A 172 -12.90 10.01 22.01
C PHE A 172 -12.80 10.65 20.63
N GLN A 173 -12.43 11.93 20.58
CA GLN A 173 -12.30 12.69 19.33
C GLN A 173 -10.86 13.12 19.06
N ILE A 174 -10.48 13.10 17.78
CA ILE A 174 -9.22 13.59 17.22
C ILE A 174 -9.51 14.44 15.97
N ASN A 175 -8.70 15.48 15.75
CA ASN A 175 -8.75 16.23 14.50
C ASN A 175 -8.23 15.38 13.34
N PHE A 176 -9.14 14.95 12.46
CA PHE A 176 -8.77 14.06 11.36
C PHE A 176 -7.88 14.74 10.31
N ASN A 177 -7.98 16.06 10.13
CA ASN A 177 -7.11 16.78 9.21
C ASN A 177 -5.65 16.72 9.67
N SER A 178 -5.39 17.02 10.94
CA SER A 178 -4.05 16.93 11.51
C SER A 178 -3.51 15.50 11.45
N LEU A 179 -4.33 14.50 11.80
CA LEU A 179 -3.94 13.10 11.69
C LEU A 179 -3.58 12.70 10.25
N PHE A 180 -4.41 13.09 9.28
CA PHE A 180 -4.18 12.80 7.86
C PHE A 180 -2.89 13.43 7.35
N THR A 181 -2.65 14.71 7.63
CA THR A 181 -1.41 15.41 7.24
C THR A 181 -0.18 14.72 7.81
N THR A 182 -0.18 14.41 9.11
CA THR A 182 0.94 13.68 9.73
C THR A 182 1.13 12.29 9.12
N LEU A 183 0.05 11.55 8.84
CA LEU A 183 0.15 10.26 8.18
C LEU A 183 0.81 10.39 6.81
N CYS A 184 0.43 11.37 5.98
CA CYS A 184 1.04 11.61 4.67
C CYS A 184 2.56 11.86 4.78
N GLU A 185 2.97 12.73 5.72
CA GLU A 185 4.38 13.10 5.90
C GLU A 185 5.26 11.95 6.43
N GLN A 186 4.68 11.04 7.23
CA GLN A 186 5.43 10.01 7.94
C GLN A 186 5.45 8.64 7.24
N GLN A 187 4.86 8.48 6.04
CA GLN A 187 4.77 7.17 5.36
C GLN A 187 6.12 6.48 5.07
N ASN A 188 7.24 7.20 5.10
CA ASN A 188 8.57 6.60 5.01
C ASN A 188 8.93 5.67 6.18
N SER A 189 8.18 5.73 7.29
CA SER A 189 8.33 4.88 8.48
C SER A 189 7.40 3.67 8.42
N ASP A 190 7.94 2.48 8.72
CA ASP A 190 7.19 1.23 8.86
C ASP A 190 6.04 1.36 9.87
N GLN A 191 6.30 2.01 11.01
CA GLN A 191 5.33 2.20 12.08
C GLN A 191 4.16 3.08 11.63
N ALA A 192 4.43 4.18 10.92
CA ALA A 192 3.38 5.07 10.42
C ALA A 192 2.54 4.40 9.33
N THR A 193 3.17 3.59 8.48
CA THR A 193 2.49 2.77 7.48
C THR A 193 1.59 1.73 8.14
N LEU A 194 2.06 1.06 9.21
CA LEU A 194 1.25 0.11 9.97
C LEU A 194 0.04 0.79 10.64
N LEU A 195 0.22 1.98 11.21
CA LEU A 195 -0.90 2.74 11.77
C LEU A 195 -1.91 3.09 10.69
N LEU A 196 -1.48 3.58 9.52
CA LEU A 196 -2.38 3.87 8.41
C LEU A 196 -3.19 2.64 8.00
N TYR A 197 -2.53 1.49 7.83
CA TYR A 197 -3.19 0.22 7.56
C TYR A 197 -4.25 -0.12 8.62
N MET A 198 -3.89 -0.06 9.91
CA MET A 198 -4.83 -0.36 10.99
C MET A 198 -6.04 0.57 10.97
N LEU A 199 -5.83 1.87 10.74
CA LEU A 199 -6.90 2.86 10.69
C LEU A 199 -7.83 2.65 9.49
N LEU A 200 -7.29 2.42 8.30
CA LEU A 200 -8.09 2.18 7.10
C LEU A 200 -8.88 0.87 7.20
N HIS A 201 -8.26 -0.19 7.74
CA HIS A 201 -8.91 -1.49 7.87
C HIS A 201 -9.96 -1.51 8.99
N GLN A 202 -9.70 -0.86 10.13
CA GLN A 202 -10.45 -1.09 11.36
C GLN A 202 -11.28 0.10 11.86
N ASN A 203 -10.96 1.34 11.45
CA ASN A 203 -11.72 2.54 11.84
C ASN A 203 -12.47 3.10 10.61
N CYS A 204 -13.76 2.77 10.50
CA CYS A 204 -14.59 3.21 9.38
C CYS A 204 -14.67 4.74 9.26
N ASN A 205 -14.65 5.49 10.37
CA ASN A 205 -14.73 6.95 10.34
C ASN A 205 -13.48 7.54 9.66
N VAL A 206 -12.30 7.02 10.00
CA VAL A 206 -11.04 7.46 9.38
C VAL A 206 -11.00 7.03 7.92
N ARG A 207 -11.39 5.79 7.59
CA ARG A 207 -11.45 5.33 6.19
C ARG A 207 -12.34 6.22 5.34
N THR A 208 -13.56 6.50 5.77
CA THR A 208 -14.49 7.40 5.06
C THR A 208 -13.92 8.80 4.91
N TYR A 209 -13.25 9.33 5.94
CA TYR A 209 -12.61 10.64 5.87
C TYR A 209 -11.47 10.65 4.84
N VAL A 210 -10.60 9.64 4.83
CA VAL A 210 -9.48 9.52 3.87
C VAL A 210 -10.00 9.43 2.44
N LEU A 211 -10.99 8.58 2.18
CA LEU A 211 -11.58 8.42 0.83
C LEU A 211 -12.28 9.70 0.33
N ALA A 212 -12.74 10.57 1.23
CA ALA A 212 -13.36 11.85 0.88
C ALA A 212 -12.36 13.00 0.65
N ARG A 213 -11.05 12.78 0.80
CA ARG A 213 -10.02 13.83 0.62
C ARG A 213 -9.82 14.16 -0.86
N THR A 214 -9.60 15.45 -1.12
CA THR A 214 -9.29 15.97 -2.47
C THR A 214 -7.80 16.01 -2.76
N ASP A 215 -6.96 15.95 -1.74
CA ASP A 215 -5.48 16.01 -1.79
C ASP A 215 -4.86 14.63 -1.53
N ILE A 216 -5.50 13.58 -2.03
CA ILE A 216 -5.14 12.19 -1.77
C ILE A 216 -3.77 11.81 -2.34
N GLU A 217 -3.25 12.58 -3.30
CA GLU A 217 -1.89 12.44 -3.84
C GLU A 217 -0.82 12.57 -2.75
N ASN A 218 -1.05 13.36 -1.70
CA ASN A 218 -0.12 13.50 -0.58
C ASN A 218 0.08 12.19 0.18
N LEU A 219 -0.94 11.32 0.16
CA LEU A 219 -0.89 10.00 0.77
C LEU A 219 -0.39 8.93 -0.22
N VAL A 220 -0.94 8.93 -1.44
CA VAL A 220 -0.67 7.89 -2.43
C VAL A 220 0.76 7.98 -2.97
N LEU A 221 1.32 9.17 -3.18
CA LEU A 221 2.68 9.32 -3.74
C LEU A 221 3.76 8.65 -2.88
N PRO A 222 3.86 8.87 -1.56
CA PRO A 222 4.80 8.14 -0.72
C PRO A 222 4.61 6.62 -0.77
N ILE A 223 3.36 6.13 -0.84
CA ILE A 223 3.05 4.69 -0.95
C ILE A 223 3.57 4.14 -2.28
N LEU A 224 3.38 4.86 -3.38
CA LEU A 224 3.93 4.48 -4.69
C LEU A 224 5.46 4.48 -4.69
N GLU A 225 6.10 5.43 -4.00
CA GLU A 225 7.56 5.46 -3.90
C GLU A 225 8.12 4.26 -3.11
N ILE A 226 7.42 3.79 -2.07
CA ILE A 226 7.75 2.54 -1.35
C ILE A 226 7.71 1.34 -2.32
N LEU A 227 6.63 1.21 -3.10
CA LEU A 227 6.48 0.11 -4.07
C LEU A 227 7.49 0.19 -5.23
N TYR A 228 7.82 1.40 -5.66
CA TYR A 228 8.81 1.64 -6.70
C TYR A 228 10.23 1.24 -6.26
N ARG A 229 10.57 1.50 -5.00
CA ARG A 229 11.87 1.16 -4.37
C ARG A 229 11.85 -0.18 -3.62
N VAL A 230 11.09 -1.16 -4.12
CA VAL A 230 10.96 -2.50 -3.52
C VAL A 230 12.30 -3.16 -3.17
N GLU A 231 13.38 -2.85 -3.90
CA GLU A 231 14.72 -3.41 -3.68
C GLU A 231 15.44 -2.83 -2.45
N GLU A 232 15.06 -1.62 -2.04
CA GLU A 232 15.67 -0.86 -0.95
C GLU A 232 14.86 -0.91 0.34
N ARG A 233 13.69 -1.56 0.31
CA ARG A 233 12.71 -1.58 1.41
C ARG A 233 12.58 -2.99 1.98
N ASN A 234 12.21 -3.05 3.25
CA ASN A 234 11.88 -4.32 3.90
C ASN A 234 10.59 -4.90 3.33
N SER A 235 10.51 -6.23 3.19
CA SER A 235 9.34 -6.90 2.60
C SER A 235 8.03 -6.57 3.31
N HIS A 236 8.03 -6.47 4.65
CA HIS A 236 6.82 -6.11 5.40
C HIS A 236 6.36 -4.68 5.11
N HIS A 237 7.27 -3.74 4.89
CA HIS A 237 6.90 -2.36 4.53
C HIS A 237 6.25 -2.31 3.15
N VAL A 238 6.81 -3.05 2.19
CA VAL A 238 6.25 -3.23 0.84
C VAL A 238 4.85 -3.85 0.91
N TYR A 239 4.65 -4.89 1.73
CA TYR A 239 3.34 -5.51 1.89
C TYR A 239 2.31 -4.58 2.50
N MET A 240 2.66 -3.83 3.55
CA MET A 240 1.73 -2.87 4.14
C MET A 240 1.33 -1.80 3.12
N ALA A 241 2.28 -1.25 2.37
CA ALA A 241 2.01 -0.28 1.31
C ALA A 241 1.05 -0.84 0.23
N LEU A 242 1.27 -2.10 -0.19
CA LEU A 242 0.41 -2.74 -1.18
C LEU A 242 -1.00 -3.05 -0.64
N ILE A 243 -1.13 -3.48 0.62
CA ILE A 243 -2.44 -3.71 1.25
C ILE A 243 -3.21 -2.39 1.39
N ILE A 244 -2.53 -1.30 1.75
CA ILE A 244 -3.16 0.03 1.78
C ILE A 244 -3.65 0.41 0.39
N LEU A 245 -2.84 0.19 -0.65
CA LEU A 245 -3.26 0.46 -2.03
C LEU A 245 -4.47 -0.39 -2.43
N LEU A 246 -4.54 -1.64 -2.01
CA LEU A 246 -5.71 -2.51 -2.21
C LEU A 246 -6.96 -1.93 -1.54
N ILE A 247 -6.91 -1.60 -0.25
CA ILE A 247 -8.04 -1.02 0.48
C ILE A 247 -8.53 0.27 -0.20
N LEU A 248 -7.62 1.11 -0.68
CA LEU A 248 -8.00 2.35 -1.37
C LEU A 248 -8.65 2.06 -2.73
N THR A 249 -8.08 1.14 -3.51
CA THR A 249 -8.57 0.81 -4.85
C THR A 249 -9.90 0.05 -4.85
N GLU A 250 -10.35 -0.52 -3.74
CA GLU A 250 -11.70 -1.09 -3.63
C GLU A 250 -12.81 -0.03 -3.80
N ASP A 251 -12.52 1.26 -3.56
CA ASP A 251 -13.49 2.33 -3.69
C ASP A 251 -13.54 2.91 -5.12
N ASP A 252 -14.70 2.77 -5.77
CA ASP A 252 -14.90 3.25 -7.14
C ASP A 252 -14.75 4.79 -7.28
N ALA A 253 -15.02 5.57 -6.22
CA ALA A 253 -14.90 7.03 -6.26
C ALA A 253 -13.43 7.46 -6.19
N PHE A 254 -12.63 6.81 -5.34
CA PHE A 254 -11.17 6.92 -5.33
C PHE A 254 -10.59 6.59 -6.71
N ASN A 255 -11.00 5.46 -7.31
CA ASN A 255 -10.47 5.06 -8.63
C ASN A 255 -10.75 6.10 -9.71
N ARG A 256 -11.90 6.78 -9.67
CA ARG A 256 -12.19 7.89 -10.60
C ARG A 256 -11.34 9.13 -10.30
N SER A 257 -11.26 9.54 -9.02
CA SER A 257 -10.62 10.80 -8.63
C SER A 257 -9.11 10.80 -8.91
N VAL A 258 -8.42 9.67 -8.71
CA VAL A 258 -6.97 9.59 -8.97
C VAL A 258 -6.61 9.84 -10.44
N HIS A 259 -7.52 9.58 -11.39
CA HIS A 259 -7.28 9.89 -12.81
C HIS A 259 -7.46 11.38 -13.14
N GLU A 260 -8.09 12.15 -12.26
CA GLU A 260 -8.32 13.59 -12.42
C GLU A 260 -7.21 14.44 -11.77
N VAL A 261 -6.47 13.87 -10.82
CA VAL A 261 -5.31 14.53 -10.18
C VAL A 261 -4.11 14.49 -11.12
N ILE A 262 -3.72 15.65 -11.65
CA ILE A 262 -2.56 15.80 -12.55
C ILE A 262 -1.32 16.18 -11.76
N LEU A 263 -0.30 15.34 -11.88
CA LEU A 263 1.01 15.51 -11.27
C LEU A 263 2.00 16.07 -12.27
N LYS A 264 2.91 16.92 -11.79
CA LYS A 264 3.95 17.55 -12.60
C LYS A 264 5.33 17.12 -12.11
N ASN A 265 6.22 16.82 -13.05
CA ASN A 265 7.63 16.56 -12.83
C ASN A 265 7.93 15.48 -11.78
N ILE A 266 7.56 14.23 -12.07
CA ILE A 266 7.93 13.10 -11.20
C ILE A 266 9.42 12.82 -11.35
N THR A 267 10.21 13.11 -10.31
CA THR A 267 11.69 13.04 -10.36
C THR A 267 12.26 11.67 -9.98
N TRP A 268 11.52 10.87 -9.21
CA TRP A 268 12.00 9.57 -8.72
C TRP A 268 11.73 8.41 -9.69
N TYR A 269 10.86 8.59 -10.68
CA TYR A 269 10.58 7.59 -11.71
C TYR A 269 11.63 7.68 -12.83
N THR A 270 12.42 6.62 -13.04
CA THR A 270 13.66 6.71 -13.84
C THR A 270 13.57 6.10 -15.23
N GLU A 271 12.58 5.23 -15.52
CA GLU A 271 12.47 4.60 -16.84
C GLU A 271 12.07 5.59 -17.95
N ARG A 272 11.42 6.69 -17.58
CA ARG A 272 11.01 7.75 -18.51
C ARG A 272 10.80 9.06 -17.77
N ALA A 273 11.21 10.18 -18.35
CA ALA A 273 10.84 11.49 -17.84
C ALA A 273 9.30 11.67 -17.93
N LEU A 274 8.66 11.89 -16.77
CA LEU A 274 7.22 12.12 -16.64
C LEU A 274 6.98 13.59 -16.28
N THR A 275 6.80 14.43 -17.30
CA THR A 275 6.56 15.87 -17.13
C THR A 275 5.16 16.15 -16.60
N GLU A 276 4.14 15.47 -17.14
CA GLU A 276 2.75 15.60 -16.74
C GLU A 276 2.05 14.25 -16.85
N ILE A 277 1.47 13.78 -15.74
CA ILE A 277 0.81 12.46 -15.67
C ILE A 277 -0.26 12.48 -14.59
N SER A 278 -1.39 11.79 -14.80
CA SER A 278 -2.37 11.61 -13.72
C SER A 278 -1.85 10.66 -12.64
N LEU A 279 -2.24 10.88 -11.39
CA LEU A 279 -1.89 10.00 -10.27
C LEU A 279 -2.30 8.54 -10.56
N GLY A 280 -3.49 8.32 -11.13
CA GLY A 280 -3.95 7.00 -11.53
C GLY A 280 -3.07 6.35 -12.62
N SER A 281 -2.58 7.12 -13.59
CA SER A 281 -1.63 6.59 -14.59
C SER A 281 -0.27 6.25 -13.97
N LEU A 282 0.20 7.06 -13.01
CA LEU A 282 1.44 6.79 -12.28
C LEU A 282 1.33 5.55 -11.39
N LEU A 283 0.20 5.38 -10.69
CA LEU A 283 -0.11 4.19 -9.90
C LEU A 283 -0.01 2.93 -10.76
N ILE A 284 -0.66 2.93 -11.94
CA ILE A 284 -0.59 1.81 -12.88
C ILE A 284 0.86 1.52 -13.31
N LEU A 285 1.65 2.56 -13.62
CA LEU A 285 3.06 2.38 -14.01
C LEU A 285 3.89 1.73 -12.90
N VAL A 286 3.72 2.18 -11.65
CA VAL A 286 4.42 1.64 -10.49
C VAL A 286 4.01 0.20 -10.24
N VAL A 287 2.71 -0.10 -10.21
CA VAL A 287 2.21 -1.47 -9.99
C VAL A 287 2.70 -2.42 -11.10
N ILE A 288 2.67 -2.00 -12.37
CA ILE A 288 3.23 -2.79 -13.47
C ILE A 288 4.73 -3.03 -13.28
N ARG A 289 5.50 -2.01 -12.88
CA ARG A 289 6.92 -2.17 -12.58
C ARG A 289 7.13 -3.17 -11.45
N THR A 290 6.34 -3.10 -10.38
CA THR A 290 6.41 -4.03 -9.24
C THR A 290 6.11 -5.48 -9.69
N ILE A 291 5.10 -5.70 -10.54
CA ILE A 291 4.82 -7.01 -11.14
C ILE A 291 6.03 -7.50 -11.96
N GLN A 292 6.60 -6.66 -12.82
CA GLN A 292 7.74 -7.06 -13.66
C GLN A 292 8.99 -7.38 -12.84
N TYR A 293 9.27 -6.58 -11.82
CA TYR A 293 10.36 -6.85 -10.88
C TYR A 293 10.13 -8.21 -10.20
N ASN A 294 8.92 -8.42 -9.67
CA ASN A 294 8.59 -9.64 -8.96
C ASN A 294 8.64 -10.89 -9.87
N MET A 295 8.28 -10.76 -11.16
CA MET A 295 8.33 -11.87 -12.11
C MET A 295 9.75 -12.31 -12.43
N THR A 296 10.71 -11.37 -12.39
CA THR A 296 12.10 -11.58 -12.82
C THR A 296 13.04 -11.89 -11.66
N ARG A 297 12.76 -11.36 -10.46
CA ARG A 297 13.65 -11.44 -9.29
C ARG A 297 13.10 -12.33 -8.18
N THR A 298 12.00 -11.94 -7.56
CA THR A 298 11.55 -12.50 -6.27
C THR A 298 10.59 -13.69 -6.39
N ARG A 299 9.79 -13.75 -7.46
CA ARG A 299 8.78 -14.79 -7.72
C ARG A 299 7.80 -15.00 -6.55
N ASP A 300 7.45 -13.91 -5.88
CA ASP A 300 6.54 -13.92 -4.74
C ASP A 300 5.07 -13.95 -5.23
N LYS A 301 4.36 -15.03 -4.90
CA LYS A 301 2.95 -15.20 -5.32
C LYS A 301 2.03 -14.14 -4.71
N TYR A 302 2.23 -13.80 -3.44
CA TYR A 302 1.37 -12.85 -2.72
C TYR A 302 1.50 -11.45 -3.30
N LEU A 303 2.74 -11.00 -3.57
CA LEU A 303 2.99 -9.70 -4.18
C LEU A 303 2.38 -9.60 -5.59
N HIS A 304 2.45 -10.67 -6.39
CA HIS A 304 1.84 -10.73 -7.72
C HIS A 304 0.32 -10.60 -7.68
N THR A 305 -0.34 -11.45 -6.89
CA THR A 305 -1.81 -11.49 -6.78
C THR A 305 -2.34 -10.14 -6.32
N ASN A 306 -1.73 -9.53 -5.31
CA ASN A 306 -2.19 -8.26 -4.78
C ASN A 306 -1.96 -7.08 -5.74
N CYS A 307 -0.87 -7.08 -6.52
CA CYS A 307 -0.68 -6.06 -7.55
C CYS A 307 -1.73 -6.16 -8.65
N LEU A 308 -2.07 -7.37 -9.08
CA LEU A 308 -3.10 -7.59 -10.11
C LEU A 308 -4.50 -7.26 -9.58
N ALA A 309 -4.80 -7.60 -8.33
CA ALA A 309 -6.05 -7.21 -7.67
C ALA A 309 -6.22 -5.68 -7.60
N ALA A 310 -5.15 -4.93 -7.28
CA ALA A 310 -5.21 -3.47 -7.29
C ALA A 310 -5.52 -2.91 -8.71
N LEU A 311 -4.89 -3.46 -9.76
CA LEU A 311 -5.19 -3.05 -11.14
C LEU A 311 -6.60 -3.46 -11.58
N ALA A 312 -7.05 -4.64 -11.17
CA ALA A 312 -8.38 -5.18 -11.40
C ALA A 312 -9.46 -4.27 -10.81
N ASN A 313 -9.31 -3.89 -9.53
CA ASN A 313 -10.23 -2.99 -8.85
C ASN A 313 -10.41 -1.65 -9.59
N MET A 314 -9.32 -1.09 -10.11
CA MET A 314 -9.33 0.19 -10.83
C MET A 314 -9.82 0.10 -12.28
N SER A 315 -9.76 -1.08 -12.89
CA SER A 315 -9.83 -1.26 -14.35
C SER A 315 -11.11 -0.70 -14.99
N ALA A 316 -12.24 -0.78 -14.29
CA ALA A 316 -13.51 -0.27 -14.77
C ALA A 316 -13.57 1.27 -14.78
N GLN A 317 -12.78 1.93 -13.94
CA GLN A 317 -12.73 3.39 -13.77
C GLN A 317 -11.49 4.04 -14.38
N PHE A 318 -10.65 3.28 -15.09
CA PHE A 318 -9.56 3.85 -15.88
C PHE A 318 -10.07 5.00 -16.74
N ARG A 319 -9.37 6.14 -16.70
CA ARG A 319 -9.79 7.34 -17.43
C ARG A 319 -8.58 8.08 -17.96
N SER A 320 -8.65 8.47 -19.23
CA SER A 320 -7.63 9.30 -19.89
C SER A 320 -6.20 8.81 -19.64
N LEU A 321 -5.98 7.48 -19.72
CA LEU A 321 -4.68 6.90 -19.43
C LEU A 321 -3.58 7.58 -20.25
N HIS A 322 -2.48 7.93 -19.57
CA HIS A 322 -1.30 8.45 -20.22
C HIS A 322 -0.78 7.44 -21.26
N GLN A 323 -0.33 7.92 -22.43
CA GLN A 323 0.10 7.06 -23.55
C GLN A 323 1.12 6.01 -23.12
N TYR A 324 2.08 6.42 -22.27
CA TYR A 324 3.07 5.50 -21.73
C TYR A 324 2.46 4.42 -20.82
N ALA A 325 1.51 4.77 -19.94
CA ALA A 325 0.85 3.81 -19.06
C ALA A 325 0.05 2.77 -19.86
N ALA A 326 -0.72 3.24 -20.86
CA ALA A 326 -1.43 2.38 -21.79
C ALA A 326 -0.50 1.40 -22.52
N GLN A 327 0.65 1.89 -23.02
CA GLN A 327 1.66 1.04 -23.64
C GLN A 327 2.27 0.03 -22.66
N ARG A 328 2.51 0.40 -21.40
CA ARG A 328 3.05 -0.49 -20.37
C ARG A 328 2.08 -1.62 -19.99
N ILE A 329 0.77 -1.37 -19.97
CA ILE A 329 -0.25 -2.43 -19.78
C ILE A 329 -0.09 -3.50 -20.87
N ILE A 330 -0.10 -3.09 -22.15
CA ILE A 330 0.05 -4.02 -23.29
C ILE A 330 1.44 -4.68 -23.31
N SER A 331 2.48 -3.96 -22.89
CA SER A 331 3.85 -4.51 -22.82
C SER A 331 4.01 -5.56 -21.72
N LEU A 332 3.31 -5.41 -20.59
CA LEU A 332 3.27 -6.42 -19.54
C LEU A 332 2.61 -7.71 -20.04
N PHE A 333 1.47 -7.58 -20.73
CA PHE A 333 0.83 -8.72 -21.39
C PHE A 333 1.78 -9.41 -22.38
N ALA A 334 2.45 -8.66 -23.26
CA ALA A 334 3.43 -9.22 -24.20
C ALA A 334 4.57 -10.00 -23.51
N LEU A 335 5.06 -9.48 -22.38
CA LEU A 335 6.10 -10.15 -21.58
C LEU A 335 5.60 -11.48 -21.01
N LEU A 336 4.38 -11.48 -20.47
CA LEU A 336 3.73 -12.68 -19.94
C LEU A 336 3.50 -13.73 -21.03
N SER A 337 3.00 -13.31 -22.20
CA SER A 337 2.80 -14.17 -23.37
C SER A 337 4.11 -14.81 -23.83
N LYS A 338 5.19 -14.03 -23.91
CA LYS A 338 6.52 -14.58 -24.27
C LYS A 338 7.04 -15.57 -23.23
N LYS A 339 6.80 -15.30 -21.94
CA LYS A 339 7.19 -16.22 -20.86
C LYS A 339 6.38 -17.52 -20.92
N HIS A 340 5.07 -17.44 -21.16
CA HIS A 340 4.19 -18.58 -21.37
C HIS A 340 4.68 -19.48 -22.51
N ASN A 341 4.90 -18.91 -23.69
CA ASN A 341 5.40 -19.66 -24.85
C ASN A 341 6.74 -20.35 -24.55
N LYS A 342 7.67 -19.66 -23.87
CA LYS A 342 8.97 -20.23 -23.48
C LYS A 342 8.83 -21.42 -22.53
N VAL A 343 7.97 -21.31 -21.50
CA VAL A 343 7.74 -22.39 -20.54
C VAL A 343 7.02 -23.57 -21.21
N LEU A 344 6.07 -23.29 -22.09
CA LEU A 344 5.35 -24.30 -22.87
C LEU A 344 6.30 -25.09 -23.80
N GLU A 345 7.21 -24.39 -24.49
CA GLU A 345 8.24 -25.02 -25.31
C GLU A 345 9.16 -25.91 -24.47
N GLN A 346 9.59 -25.44 -23.29
CA GLN A 346 10.44 -26.22 -22.37
C GLN A 346 9.73 -27.48 -21.87
N ALA A 347 8.46 -27.36 -21.47
CA ALA A 347 7.63 -28.50 -21.06
C ALA A 347 7.48 -29.52 -22.20
N THR A 348 7.20 -29.05 -23.41
CA THR A 348 7.04 -29.91 -24.59
C THR A 348 8.35 -30.61 -24.98
N GLN A 349 9.50 -29.93 -24.86
CA GLN A 349 10.81 -30.52 -25.13
C GLN A 349 11.19 -31.57 -24.08
N SER A 350 10.90 -31.34 -22.79
CA SER A 350 11.15 -32.35 -21.74
C SER A 350 10.34 -33.63 -21.94
N LEU A 351 9.11 -33.52 -22.44
CA LEU A 351 8.26 -34.68 -22.76
C LEU A 351 8.75 -35.47 -23.99
N ARG A 352 9.57 -34.85 -24.85
CA ARG A 352 10.14 -35.48 -26.07
C ARG A 352 11.56 -36.03 -25.87
N GLY A 353 12.17 -35.87 -24.68
CA GLY A 353 13.50 -36.40 -24.37
C GLY A 353 13.53 -37.94 -24.26
N PRO A 354 14.70 -38.60 -24.40
CA PRO A 354 14.79 -40.05 -24.26
C PRO A 354 14.37 -40.50 -22.86
N LEU A 355 13.58 -41.57 -22.77
CA LEU A 355 12.97 -42.17 -21.57
C LEU A 355 13.97 -42.75 -20.52
N GLY A 356 15.16 -42.18 -20.36
CA GLY A 356 16.30 -42.88 -19.75
C GLY A 356 17.00 -42.24 -18.55
N SER A 357 16.55 -41.12 -17.99
CA SER A 357 17.19 -40.54 -16.79
C SER A 357 16.21 -40.37 -15.63
N GLU A 358 16.05 -41.42 -14.84
CA GLU A 358 15.24 -41.50 -13.61
C GLU A 358 15.70 -40.55 -12.47
N ASN A 359 16.57 -39.56 -12.72
CA ASN A 359 17.17 -38.72 -11.67
C ASN A 359 17.10 -37.20 -11.88
N SER A 360 16.29 -36.70 -12.81
CA SER A 360 15.94 -35.28 -12.85
C SER A 360 14.62 -35.08 -12.15
N GLN A 361 14.63 -34.42 -10.97
CA GLN A 361 13.42 -33.81 -10.40
C GLN A 361 12.69 -33.09 -11.53
N LEU A 362 11.55 -33.63 -11.99
CA LEU A 362 10.74 -32.98 -13.02
C LEU A 362 10.40 -31.59 -12.46
N PRO A 363 10.92 -30.50 -13.06
CA PRO A 363 10.51 -29.17 -12.66
C PRO A 363 8.99 -29.10 -12.87
N ASP A 364 8.28 -28.49 -11.93
CA ASP A 364 6.82 -28.39 -12.00
C ASP A 364 6.39 -27.34 -13.04
N TYR A 365 6.75 -27.60 -14.29
CA TYR A 365 6.43 -26.76 -15.44
C TYR A 365 4.91 -26.60 -15.59
N ALA A 366 4.12 -27.57 -15.15
CA ALA A 366 2.66 -27.51 -15.17
C ALA A 366 2.13 -26.46 -14.18
N GLN A 367 2.62 -26.44 -12.95
CA GLN A 367 2.28 -25.39 -11.99
C GLN A 367 2.76 -24.01 -12.46
N ASP A 368 4.00 -23.91 -12.96
CA ASP A 368 4.53 -22.64 -13.49
C ASP A 368 3.70 -22.12 -14.67
N LEU A 369 3.27 -23.01 -15.57
CA LEU A 369 2.40 -22.67 -16.70
C LEU A 369 1.03 -22.18 -16.20
N ASN A 370 0.40 -22.91 -15.28
CA ASN A 370 -0.90 -22.55 -14.70
C ASN A 370 -0.87 -21.16 -14.04
N VAL A 371 0.18 -20.85 -13.27
CA VAL A 371 0.34 -19.53 -12.64
C VAL A 371 0.49 -18.44 -13.69
N ILE A 372 1.27 -18.69 -14.75
CA ILE A 372 1.42 -17.72 -15.85
C ILE A 372 0.08 -17.52 -16.57
N GLU A 373 -0.68 -18.58 -16.82
CA GLU A 373 -2.00 -18.51 -17.44
C GLU A 373 -3.01 -17.74 -16.59
N GLU A 374 -3.02 -17.95 -15.27
CA GLU A 374 -3.85 -17.19 -14.33
C GLU A 374 -3.54 -15.69 -14.39
N VAL A 375 -2.25 -15.33 -14.44
CA VAL A 375 -1.81 -13.94 -14.56
C VAL A 375 -2.16 -13.35 -15.93
N ILE A 376 -2.00 -14.10 -17.02
CA ILE A 376 -2.43 -13.70 -18.37
C ILE A 376 -3.94 -13.46 -18.39
N ARG A 377 -4.71 -14.36 -17.77
CA ARG A 377 -6.17 -14.23 -17.66
C ARG A 377 -6.55 -12.93 -16.96
N MET A 378 -5.99 -12.68 -15.77
CA MET A 378 -6.24 -11.44 -15.02
C MET A 378 -5.88 -10.18 -15.84
N MET A 379 -4.76 -10.19 -16.56
CA MET A 379 -4.39 -9.07 -17.43
C MET A 379 -5.40 -8.85 -18.57
N LEU A 380 -5.90 -9.91 -19.20
CA LEU A 380 -6.93 -9.82 -20.22
C LEU A 380 -8.26 -9.32 -19.64
N GLU A 381 -8.63 -9.76 -18.44
CA GLU A 381 -9.82 -9.29 -17.71
C GLU A 381 -9.72 -7.80 -17.35
N ILE A 382 -8.55 -7.32 -16.90
CA ILE A 382 -8.28 -5.89 -16.68
C ILE A 382 -8.49 -5.07 -17.96
N ILE A 383 -7.94 -5.54 -19.09
CA ILE A 383 -8.11 -4.86 -20.38
C ILE A 383 -9.59 -4.85 -20.77
N ASN A 384 -10.28 -5.99 -20.67
CA ASN A 384 -11.69 -6.09 -21.01
C ASN A 384 -12.59 -5.24 -20.13
N SER A 385 -12.32 -5.15 -18.83
CA SER A 385 -13.05 -4.29 -17.91
C SER A 385 -12.95 -2.83 -18.34
N CYS A 386 -11.76 -2.36 -18.72
CA CYS A 386 -11.57 -1.03 -19.29
C CYS A 386 -12.31 -0.84 -20.62
N LEU A 387 -12.24 -1.82 -21.53
CA LEU A 387 -12.93 -1.75 -22.83
C LEU A 387 -14.46 -1.75 -22.69
N THR A 388 -14.99 -2.42 -21.68
CA THR A 388 -16.44 -2.53 -21.45
C THR A 388 -16.98 -1.26 -20.77
N ASN A 389 -16.28 -0.78 -19.74
CA ASN A 389 -16.79 0.28 -18.87
C ASN A 389 -16.33 1.69 -19.28
N SER A 390 -15.10 1.85 -19.78
CA SER A 390 -14.44 3.16 -19.89
C SER A 390 -13.70 3.40 -21.21
N LEU A 391 -13.91 2.59 -22.25
CA LEU A 391 -13.24 2.70 -23.56
C LEU A 391 -13.26 4.11 -24.16
N HIS A 392 -14.41 4.78 -24.09
CA HIS A 392 -14.63 6.15 -24.57
C HIS A 392 -13.77 7.23 -23.88
N HIS A 393 -13.12 6.88 -22.77
CA HIS A 393 -12.16 7.74 -22.10
C HIS A 393 -10.71 7.29 -22.31
N ASN A 394 -10.46 6.12 -22.91
CA ASN A 394 -9.14 5.46 -22.95
C ASN A 394 -8.63 5.21 -24.37
N HIS A 395 -8.63 6.26 -25.19
CA HIS A 395 -8.16 6.20 -26.59
C HIS A 395 -6.72 5.69 -26.73
N ASN A 396 -5.83 6.06 -25.80
CA ASN A 396 -4.43 5.61 -25.82
C ASN A 396 -4.30 4.09 -25.59
N LEU A 397 -5.20 3.50 -24.80
CA LEU A 397 -5.23 2.04 -24.60
C LEU A 397 -5.72 1.33 -25.87
N VAL A 398 -6.78 1.83 -26.49
CA VAL A 398 -7.28 1.31 -27.78
C VAL A 398 -6.18 1.42 -28.85
N TYR A 399 -5.47 2.54 -28.92
CA TYR A 399 -4.33 2.73 -29.81
C TYR A 399 -3.23 1.68 -29.56
N ALA A 400 -2.80 1.52 -28.30
CA ALA A 400 -1.76 0.57 -27.94
C ALA A 400 -2.15 -0.89 -28.24
N LEU A 401 -3.43 -1.22 -28.04
CA LEU A 401 -4.02 -2.52 -28.33
C LEU A 401 -4.02 -2.80 -29.83
N LEU A 402 -4.46 -1.84 -30.66
CA LEU A 402 -4.45 -1.99 -32.13
C LEU A 402 -3.04 -2.12 -32.69
N TYR A 403 -2.09 -1.33 -32.16
CA TYR A 403 -0.68 -1.38 -32.55
C TYR A 403 -0.02 -2.74 -32.28
N LYS A 404 -0.57 -3.52 -31.33
CA LYS A 404 -0.07 -4.85 -30.93
C LYS A 404 -1.13 -5.93 -31.04
N ARG A 405 -2.10 -5.79 -31.97
CA ARG A 405 -3.23 -6.72 -32.12
C ARG A 405 -2.80 -8.18 -32.34
N ASP A 406 -1.67 -8.38 -33.03
CA ASP A 406 -1.14 -9.72 -33.35
C ASP A 406 -0.76 -10.53 -32.09
N LEU A 407 -0.48 -9.85 -30.96
CA LEU A 407 -0.16 -10.53 -29.69
C LEU A 407 -1.34 -11.37 -29.15
N PHE A 408 -2.56 -11.00 -29.53
CA PHE A 408 -3.77 -11.61 -29.00
C PHE A 408 -4.22 -12.85 -29.78
N GLU A 409 -3.74 -13.01 -31.01
CA GLU A 409 -4.21 -14.07 -31.92
C GLU A 409 -3.93 -15.48 -31.38
N GLN A 410 -2.77 -15.66 -30.75
CA GLN A 410 -2.37 -16.95 -30.17
C GLN A 410 -3.28 -17.44 -29.04
N PHE A 411 -4.06 -16.55 -28.42
CA PHE A 411 -4.97 -16.89 -27.32
C PHE A 411 -6.41 -17.16 -27.77
N ARG A 412 -6.76 -16.88 -29.04
CA ARG A 412 -8.11 -17.09 -29.58
C ARG A 412 -8.55 -18.56 -29.54
N THR A 413 -7.60 -19.47 -29.75
CA THR A 413 -7.84 -20.92 -29.80
C THR A 413 -7.60 -21.61 -28.46
N HIS A 414 -7.13 -20.87 -27.46
CA HIS A 414 -6.78 -21.43 -26.16
C HIS A 414 -8.04 -21.55 -25.29
N PRO A 415 -8.40 -22.75 -24.79
CA PRO A 415 -9.64 -22.98 -24.04
C PRO A 415 -9.81 -22.06 -22.82
N SER A 416 -8.72 -21.74 -22.13
CA SER A 416 -8.73 -20.91 -20.92
C SER A 416 -9.02 -19.41 -21.17
N PHE A 417 -8.95 -18.94 -22.41
CA PHE A 417 -9.05 -17.50 -22.74
C PHE A 417 -10.14 -17.18 -23.78
N GLN A 418 -10.72 -18.19 -24.42
CA GLN A 418 -11.66 -18.02 -25.55
C GLN A 418 -12.87 -17.13 -25.19
N ASP A 419 -13.38 -17.25 -23.97
CA ASP A 419 -14.49 -16.44 -23.43
C ASP A 419 -14.15 -14.95 -23.33
N ILE A 420 -12.92 -14.64 -22.93
CA ILE A 420 -12.40 -13.30 -22.72
C ILE A 420 -12.01 -12.64 -24.05
N MET A 421 -11.61 -13.43 -25.05
CA MET A 421 -11.17 -12.91 -26.36
C MET A 421 -12.29 -12.24 -27.18
N GLN A 422 -13.56 -12.59 -26.95
CA GLN A 422 -14.69 -12.10 -27.76
C GLN A 422 -14.79 -10.56 -27.80
N ASN A 423 -14.68 -9.89 -26.64
CA ASN A 423 -14.75 -8.43 -26.57
C ASN A 423 -13.55 -7.76 -27.25
N LEU A 424 -12.35 -8.33 -27.06
CA LEU A 424 -11.12 -7.85 -27.69
C LEU A 424 -11.24 -7.93 -29.20
N ASP A 425 -11.69 -9.07 -29.74
CA ASP A 425 -11.85 -9.25 -31.19
C ASP A 425 -12.89 -8.30 -31.78
N LEU A 426 -13.99 -8.04 -31.07
CA LEU A 426 -14.99 -7.06 -31.49
C LEU A 426 -14.38 -5.66 -31.60
N VAL A 427 -13.68 -5.21 -30.56
CA VAL A 427 -13.04 -3.90 -30.52
C VAL A 427 -11.96 -3.79 -31.59
N ILE A 428 -11.07 -4.79 -31.71
CA ILE A 428 -10.01 -4.82 -32.72
C ILE A 428 -10.61 -4.75 -34.13
N SER A 429 -11.61 -5.57 -34.43
CA SER A 429 -12.24 -5.63 -35.75
C SER A 429 -12.95 -4.32 -36.10
N PHE A 430 -13.71 -3.77 -35.16
CA PHE A 430 -14.42 -2.50 -35.35
C PHE A 430 -13.46 -1.36 -35.67
N PHE A 431 -12.41 -1.16 -34.86
CA PHE A 431 -11.48 -0.07 -35.10
C PHE A 431 -10.53 -0.34 -36.28
N SER A 432 -10.15 -1.59 -36.55
CA SER A 432 -9.34 -1.92 -37.74
C SER A 432 -10.08 -1.55 -39.02
N SER A 433 -11.37 -1.91 -39.14
CA SER A 433 -12.19 -1.56 -40.30
C SER A 433 -12.32 -0.04 -40.49
N ARG A 434 -12.47 0.72 -39.39
CA ARG A 434 -12.52 2.19 -39.47
C ARG A 434 -11.19 2.81 -39.87
N LEU A 435 -10.07 2.24 -39.45
CA LEU A 435 -8.74 2.71 -39.86
C LEU A 435 -8.48 2.42 -41.34
N GLU A 436 -8.87 1.25 -41.83
CA GLU A 436 -8.80 0.92 -43.26
C GLU A 436 -9.63 1.88 -44.12
N GLN A 437 -10.84 2.25 -43.67
CA GLN A 437 -11.67 3.26 -44.33
C GLN A 437 -11.06 4.67 -44.31
N ALA A 438 -10.20 4.98 -43.34
CA ALA A 438 -9.57 6.29 -43.21
C ALA A 438 -8.33 6.44 -44.12
N GLY A 439 -7.74 5.35 -44.60
CA GLY A 439 -6.60 5.35 -45.55
C GLY A 439 -5.40 4.52 -45.09
N ALA A 440 -4.45 4.26 -45.99
CA ALA A 440 -3.33 3.32 -45.78
C ALA A 440 -2.10 3.91 -45.04
N GLU A 441 -2.01 5.24 -44.88
CA GLU A 441 -0.87 5.92 -44.25
C GLU A 441 -1.36 7.05 -43.34
N LEU A 442 -1.84 6.67 -42.15
CA LEU A 442 -2.38 7.61 -41.17
C LEU A 442 -1.27 8.06 -40.20
N SER A 443 -1.18 9.36 -39.94
CA SER A 443 -0.36 9.88 -38.83
C SER A 443 -0.93 9.41 -37.49
N VAL A 444 -0.11 9.44 -36.43
CA VAL A 444 -0.55 9.04 -35.08
C VAL A 444 -1.73 9.89 -34.60
N GLU A 445 -1.72 11.19 -34.90
CA GLU A 445 -2.81 12.11 -34.58
C GLU A 445 -4.10 11.70 -35.30
N ARG A 446 -4.00 11.35 -36.58
CA ARG A 446 -5.15 10.91 -37.37
C ARG A 446 -5.72 9.58 -36.87
N VAL A 447 -4.86 8.61 -36.52
CA VAL A 447 -5.29 7.34 -35.91
C VAL A 447 -6.05 7.61 -34.61
N LEU A 448 -5.51 8.46 -33.73
CA LEU A 448 -6.17 8.81 -32.47
C LEU A 448 -7.51 9.54 -32.70
N GLU A 449 -7.62 10.38 -33.72
CA GLU A 449 -8.87 11.02 -34.10
C GLU A 449 -9.93 10.00 -34.55
N VAL A 450 -9.54 9.05 -35.40
CA VAL A 450 -10.42 7.95 -35.84
C VAL A 450 -10.87 7.11 -34.64
N ILE A 451 -9.98 6.82 -33.69
CA ILE A 451 -10.30 6.11 -32.46
C ILE A 451 -11.30 6.92 -31.60
N LYS A 452 -11.08 8.22 -31.42
CA LYS A 452 -12.00 9.11 -30.67
C LYS A 452 -13.41 9.10 -31.26
N GLN A 453 -13.52 9.22 -32.59
CA GLN A 453 -14.81 9.18 -33.28
C GLN A 453 -15.46 7.79 -33.22
N GLY A 454 -14.66 6.73 -33.38
CA GLY A 454 -15.13 5.35 -33.28
C GLY A 454 -15.63 4.98 -31.89
N ALA A 455 -15.00 5.48 -30.83
CA ALA A 455 -15.36 5.16 -29.45
C ALA A 455 -16.78 5.63 -29.07
N VAL A 456 -17.29 6.69 -29.71
CA VAL A 456 -18.67 7.16 -29.52
C VAL A 456 -19.68 6.27 -30.25
N THR A 457 -19.28 5.63 -31.35
CA THR A 457 -20.16 4.86 -32.24
C THR A 457 -20.09 3.35 -32.05
N LEU A 458 -19.21 2.88 -31.17
CA LEU A 458 -19.08 1.46 -30.85
C LEU A 458 -20.38 0.91 -30.22
N PRO A 459 -20.97 -0.18 -30.75
CA PRO A 459 -22.15 -0.81 -30.18
C PRO A 459 -21.81 -1.50 -28.85
N LYS A 460 -21.95 -0.76 -27.74
CA LYS A 460 -21.60 -1.23 -26.38
C LYS A 460 -22.46 -2.41 -25.91
N ASP A 461 -23.67 -2.54 -26.42
CA ASP A 461 -24.61 -3.65 -26.17
C ASP A 461 -24.03 -5.02 -26.55
N ARG A 462 -23.01 -5.05 -27.40
CA ARG A 462 -22.33 -6.29 -27.82
C ARG A 462 -21.14 -6.67 -26.95
N LEU A 463 -20.71 -5.80 -26.04
CA LEU A 463 -19.63 -6.10 -25.11
C LEU A 463 -20.19 -6.84 -23.90
N LYS A 464 -19.62 -8.00 -23.58
CA LYS A 464 -19.99 -8.79 -22.41
C LYS A 464 -19.28 -8.26 -21.17
N VAL A 465 -20.01 -8.09 -20.07
CA VAL A 465 -19.39 -7.79 -18.77
C VAL A 465 -18.63 -9.05 -18.30
N SER A 466 -17.36 -8.88 -17.90
CA SER A 466 -16.56 -9.99 -17.38
C SER A 466 -17.03 -10.38 -15.98
N VAL A 467 -17.57 -11.59 -15.83
CA VAL A 467 -18.15 -12.09 -14.56
C VAL A 467 -17.11 -12.27 -13.46
N ALA A 468 -15.84 -12.48 -13.81
CA ALA A 468 -14.78 -12.83 -12.86
C ALA A 468 -14.39 -11.69 -11.90
N LEU A 469 -14.55 -10.43 -12.32
CA LEU A 469 -14.22 -9.26 -11.49
C LEU A 469 -15.35 -8.83 -10.55
N ASP A 470 -16.60 -9.17 -10.88
CA ASP A 470 -17.76 -8.88 -10.03
C ASP A 470 -17.86 -9.84 -8.82
N MET A 471 -17.25 -11.03 -8.87
CA MET A 471 -17.24 -11.99 -7.75
C MET A 471 -16.21 -11.70 -6.66
N GLN A 472 -15.40 -10.64 -6.82
CA GLN A 472 -14.40 -10.20 -5.83
C GLN A 472 -14.78 -8.90 -5.09
N LYS A 473 -15.90 -8.26 -5.47
CA LYS A 473 -16.58 -7.22 -4.69
C LYS A 473 -17.56 -7.86 -3.71
#